data_AF-A0A834FER8-F1
#
_entry.id   AF-A0A834FER8-F1
#
_cell.length_a   1.000
_cell.length_b   1.000
_cell.length_c   1.000
_cell.angle_alpha   90.00
_cell.angle_beta   90.00
_cell.angle_gamma   90.00
#
_symmetry.space_group_name_H-M   'P 1'
#
loop_
_entity.id
_entity.type
_entity.pdbx_description
1 polymer ?
#
loop_
_entity_poly.entity_id
_entity_poly.type
_entity_poly.pdbx_seq_one_letter_code
_entity_poly.pdbx_strand_id
1 'polypeptide(L)'
;MLCSQSYCCQVEVDGEDVGACTAHTFTCGAGVGLFLRVRESQVLFVAGKTKGCFYPPPFLDDYGETDQGLKRGNPLHLCLERYRKIERLWRQHGIPEVIGHAQEANQTLVAIDWQHL
;
A
#
# COMPACT_ATOMS: atom_id res chain seq x y z
N MET A 1 9.16 -10.00 4.58
CA MET A 1 7.84 -10.28 3.96
C MET A 1 6.82 -10.25 5.09
N LEU A 2 5.69 -9.58 4.90
CA LEU A 2 4.64 -9.39 5.91
C LEU A 2 3.31 -9.93 5.37
N CYS A 3 2.43 -10.35 6.27
CA CYS A 3 1.03 -10.61 5.93
C CYS A 3 0.34 -9.26 5.64
N SER A 4 -0.46 -9.21 4.59
CA SER A 4 -1.28 -8.05 4.24
C SER A 4 -2.69 -8.54 3.91
N GLN A 5 -3.75 -7.88 4.40
CA GLN A 5 -5.15 -8.34 4.28
C GLN A 5 -5.37 -9.74 4.86
N SER A 6 -4.94 -9.98 6.09
CA SER A 6 -5.19 -11.26 6.77
C SER A 6 -5.29 -11.05 8.28
N TYR A 7 -6.16 -11.82 8.94
CA TYR A 7 -6.26 -11.84 10.40
C TYR A 7 -5.08 -12.56 11.08
N CYS A 8 -4.23 -13.25 10.31
CA CYS A 8 -3.00 -13.81 10.85
C CYS A 8 -1.95 -12.72 11.07
N CYS A 9 -1.12 -12.89 12.10
CA CYS A 9 -0.04 -11.95 12.46
C CYS A 9 -0.52 -10.55 12.88
N GLN A 10 -1.77 -10.44 13.38
CA GLN A 10 -2.22 -9.23 14.06
C GLN A 10 -1.43 -8.99 15.34
N VAL A 11 -1.24 -7.72 15.67
CA VAL A 11 -0.50 -7.27 16.85
C VAL A 11 -1.29 -6.14 17.49
N GLU A 12 -1.33 -6.10 18.82
CA GLU A 12 -1.92 -5.00 19.56
C GLU A 12 -0.99 -3.77 19.54
N VAL A 13 -1.52 -2.62 19.09
CA VAL A 13 -0.85 -1.32 19.13
C VAL A 13 -1.77 -0.34 19.85
N ASP A 14 -1.33 0.18 21.00
CA ASP A 14 -2.10 1.01 21.93
C ASP A 14 -3.53 0.48 22.20
N GLY A 15 -3.66 -0.82 22.51
CA GLY A 15 -4.94 -1.45 22.86
C GLY A 15 -5.86 -1.78 21.67
N GLU A 16 -5.39 -1.63 20.43
CA GLU A 16 -6.14 -1.98 19.22
C GLU A 16 -5.39 -3.02 18.39
N ASP A 17 -6.07 -4.08 17.97
CA ASP A 17 -5.50 -5.08 17.05
C ASP A 17 -5.33 -4.47 15.65
N VAL A 18 -4.11 -4.50 15.14
CA VAL A 18 -3.78 -4.05 13.78
C VAL A 18 -3.08 -5.14 12.97
N GLY A 19 -3.21 -5.09 11.64
CA GLY A 19 -2.51 -5.98 10.72
C GLY A 19 -0.98 -5.83 10.77
N ALA A 20 -0.26 -6.83 10.27
CA ALA A 20 1.20 -6.88 10.35
C ALA A 20 1.89 -5.71 9.61
N CYS A 21 1.32 -5.26 8.49
CA CYS A 21 1.81 -4.08 7.76
C CYS A 21 1.70 -2.83 8.62
N THR A 22 0.51 -2.57 9.19
CA THR A 22 0.26 -1.44 10.10
C THR A 22 1.14 -1.50 11.34
N ALA A 23 1.24 -2.64 12.02
CA ALA A 23 2.12 -2.81 13.19
C ALA A 23 3.59 -2.46 12.88
N HIS A 24 4.08 -2.86 11.71
CA HIS A 24 5.45 -2.56 11.29
C HIS A 24 5.70 -1.06 11.07
N THR A 25 4.71 -0.30 10.60
CA THR A 25 4.88 1.15 10.41
C THR A 25 5.09 1.89 11.73
N PHE A 26 4.47 1.42 12.83
CA PHE A 26 4.70 2.01 14.16
C PHE A 26 6.12 1.78 14.68
N THR A 27 6.76 0.68 14.28
CA THR A 27 8.14 0.39 14.67
C THR A 27 9.18 1.09 13.78
N CYS A 28 8.93 1.16 12.46
CA CYS A 28 9.96 1.55 11.49
C CYS A 28 9.68 2.87 10.75
N GLY A 29 8.45 3.37 10.76
CA GLY A 29 8.01 4.47 9.90
C GLY A 29 7.17 5.53 10.61
N ALA A 30 7.18 5.56 11.95
CA ALA A 30 6.38 6.48 12.77
C ALA A 30 4.89 6.48 12.39
N GLY A 31 4.34 5.29 12.15
CA GLY A 31 2.95 5.08 11.76
C GLY A 31 2.68 5.24 10.26
N VAL A 32 3.68 5.53 9.43
CA VAL A 32 3.54 5.64 7.96
C VAL A 32 4.38 4.57 7.26
N GLY A 33 3.86 3.97 6.20
CA GLY A 33 4.59 2.95 5.45
C GLY A 33 4.09 2.75 4.02
N LEU A 34 4.94 2.14 3.21
CA LEU A 34 4.60 1.67 1.87
C LEU A 34 5.07 0.24 1.67
N PHE A 35 4.24 -0.60 1.06
CA PHE A 35 4.51 -2.02 0.87
C PHE A 35 4.15 -2.46 -0.55
N LEU A 36 4.99 -3.29 -1.18
CA LEU A 36 4.64 -3.93 -2.45
C LEU A 36 3.84 -5.21 -2.17
N ARG A 37 2.60 -5.25 -2.64
CA ARG A 37 1.78 -6.45 -2.69
C ARG A 37 2.05 -7.18 -3.99
N VAL A 38 2.92 -8.19 -3.91
CA VAL A 38 3.46 -8.90 -5.08
C VAL A 38 2.36 -9.62 -5.86
N ARG A 39 1.44 -10.31 -5.17
CA ARG A 39 0.37 -11.08 -5.83
C ARG A 39 -0.60 -10.19 -6.59
N GLU A 40 -0.94 -9.04 -6.03
CA GLU A 40 -1.88 -8.09 -6.61
C GLU A 40 -1.20 -7.13 -7.61
N SER A 41 0.12 -7.08 -7.65
CA SER A 41 0.90 -6.06 -8.36
C SER A 41 0.41 -4.65 -8.01
N GLN A 42 0.41 -4.33 -6.72
CA GLN A 42 -0.04 -3.04 -6.19
C GLN A 42 0.85 -2.57 -5.05
N VAL A 43 0.92 -1.26 -4.85
CA VAL A 43 1.58 -0.69 -3.67
C VAL A 43 0.49 -0.34 -2.65
N LEU A 44 0.70 -0.76 -1.41
CA LEU A 44 -0.13 -0.40 -0.27
C LEU A 44 0.53 0.76 0.46
N PHE A 45 -0.19 1.87 0.61
CA PHE A 45 0.18 2.95 1.50
C PHE A 45 -0.63 2.84 2.80
N VAL A 46 0.03 3.04 3.94
CA VAL A 46 -0.57 2.99 5.28
C VAL A 46 -0.18 4.24 6.06
N ALA A 47 -1.12 4.82 6.79
CA ALA A 47 -0.88 5.92 7.73
C ALA A 47 -1.76 5.79 8.99
N GLY A 48 -1.13 5.78 10.16
CA GLY A 48 -1.81 5.49 11.42
C GLY A 48 -2.37 4.07 11.44
N LYS A 49 -3.40 3.84 12.27
CA LYS A 49 -3.99 2.52 12.45
C LYS A 49 -5.10 2.18 11.46
N THR A 50 -5.77 3.20 10.90
CA THR A 50 -7.06 3.02 10.20
C THR A 50 -7.10 3.66 8.82
N LYS A 51 -5.95 4.15 8.30
CA LYS A 51 -5.92 4.80 6.99
C LYS A 51 -4.92 4.11 6.07
N GLY A 52 -5.33 3.97 4.83
CA GLY A 52 -4.48 3.49 3.75
C GLY A 52 -5.12 3.69 2.39
N CYS A 53 -4.36 3.39 1.35
CA CYS A 53 -4.86 3.34 -0.01
C CYS A 53 -4.01 2.39 -0.86
N PHE A 54 -4.59 1.91 -1.97
CA PHE A 54 -3.82 1.24 -3.02
C PHE A 54 -3.30 2.26 -4.01
N TYR A 55 -2.04 2.08 -4.42
CA TYR A 55 -1.34 2.91 -5.38
C TYR A 55 -0.81 2.03 -6.54
N PRO A 56 -0.80 2.53 -7.79
CA PRO A 56 -0.27 1.77 -8.92
C PRO A 56 1.17 1.28 -8.70
N PRO A 57 1.52 0.06 -9.15
CA PRO A 57 2.87 -0.47 -9.00
C PRO A 57 3.87 0.27 -9.90
N PRO A 58 5.16 0.23 -9.57
CA PRO A 58 6.22 0.74 -10.44
C PRO A 58 6.62 -0.27 -11.53
N PHE A 59 5.80 -1.28 -11.82
CA PHE A 59 6.10 -2.33 -12.79
C PHE A 59 5.12 -2.28 -13.97
N LEU A 60 5.65 -2.38 -15.18
CA LEU A 60 4.91 -2.33 -16.44
C LEU A 60 5.41 -3.41 -17.40
N ASP A 61 4.53 -3.90 -18.26
CA ASP A 61 4.95 -4.73 -19.39
C ASP A 61 5.56 -3.89 -20.53
N ASP A 62 5.97 -4.55 -21.60
CA ASP A 62 6.61 -3.93 -22.77
C ASP A 62 5.69 -2.94 -23.52
N TYR A 63 4.38 -2.97 -23.26
CA TYR A 63 3.38 -2.06 -23.82
C TYR A 63 3.06 -0.89 -22.87
N GLY A 64 3.68 -0.83 -21.69
CA GLY A 64 3.43 0.21 -20.70
C GLY A 64 2.18 -0.03 -19.85
N GLU A 65 1.64 -1.26 -19.85
CA GLU A 65 0.45 -1.63 -19.10
C GLU A 65 0.80 -2.28 -17.74
N THR A 66 -0.07 -2.09 -16.75
CA THR A 66 0.00 -2.84 -15.50
C THR A 66 -0.72 -4.18 -15.64
N ASP A 67 -0.26 -5.21 -14.95
CA ASP A 67 -0.97 -6.50 -14.84
C ASP A 67 -1.51 -6.70 -13.42
N GLN A 68 -2.74 -6.22 -13.18
CA GLN A 68 -3.39 -6.33 -11.87
C GLN A 68 -3.64 -7.79 -11.51
N GLY A 69 -3.11 -8.23 -10.37
CA GLY A 69 -3.22 -9.61 -9.93
C GLY A 69 -2.35 -10.59 -10.73
N LEU A 70 -1.43 -10.09 -11.57
CA LEU A 70 -0.58 -10.90 -12.46
C LEU A 70 -1.40 -11.88 -13.32
N LYS A 71 -2.61 -11.48 -13.71
CA LYS A 71 -3.60 -12.36 -14.37
C LYS A 71 -3.25 -12.64 -15.82
N ARG A 72 -2.65 -11.67 -16.52
CA ARG A 72 -2.21 -11.83 -17.91
C ARG A 72 -0.95 -12.66 -17.98
N GLY A 73 -0.10 -12.60 -16.95
CA GLY A 73 1.15 -13.33 -16.88
C GLY A 73 2.26 -12.72 -17.74
N ASN A 74 2.09 -11.47 -18.17
CA ASN A 74 3.12 -10.76 -18.90
C ASN A 74 4.32 -10.48 -17.97
N PRO A 75 5.58 -10.64 -18.44
CA PRO A 75 6.73 -10.15 -17.72
C PRO A 75 6.60 -8.65 -17.45
N LEU A 76 6.75 -8.25 -16.19
CA LEU A 76 6.74 -6.85 -15.80
C LEU A 76 8.15 -6.39 -15.45
N HIS A 77 8.50 -5.20 -15.90
CA HIS A 77 9.79 -4.57 -15.70
C HIS A 77 9.63 -3.30 -14.86
N LEU A 78 10.67 -2.96 -14.10
CA LEU A 78 10.68 -1.74 -13.29
C LEU A 78 10.63 -0.50 -14.20
N CYS A 79 9.54 0.26 -14.11
CA CYS A 79 9.45 1.59 -14.68
C CYS A 79 10.09 2.60 -13.73
N LEU A 80 11.31 3.05 -14.07
CA LEU A 80 12.09 3.96 -13.23
C LEU A 80 11.38 5.29 -12.95
N GLU A 81 10.56 5.78 -13.89
CA GLU A 81 9.76 6.98 -13.70
C GLU A 81 8.72 6.80 -12.58
N ARG A 82 7.94 5.72 -12.61
CA ARG A 82 6.95 5.41 -11.58
C ARG A 82 7.60 5.16 -10.22
N TYR A 83 8.74 4.45 -10.22
CA TYR A 83 9.53 4.24 -9.01
C TYR A 83 9.97 5.57 -8.40
N ARG A 84 10.56 6.48 -9.19
CA ARG A 84 10.98 7.82 -8.71
C ARG A 84 9.82 8.65 -8.19
N LYS A 85 8.62 8.49 -8.76
CA LYS A 85 7.40 9.16 -8.25
C LYS A 85 7.05 8.67 -6.84
N ILE A 86 7.07 7.35 -6.61
CA ILE A 86 6.84 6.76 -5.28
C ILE A 86 7.95 7.18 -4.31
N GLU A 87 9.21 7.13 -4.73
CA GLU A 87 10.34 7.55 -3.92
C GLU A 87 10.22 9.03 -3.50
N ARG A 88 9.82 9.90 -4.42
CA ARG A 88 9.60 11.31 -4.13
C ARG A 88 8.47 11.51 -3.12
N LEU A 89 7.35 10.80 -3.27
CA LEU A 89 6.25 10.83 -2.29
C LEU A 89 6.74 10.43 -0.89
N TRP A 90 7.56 9.38 -0.79
CA TRP A 90 8.15 8.97 0.49
C TRP A 90 9.07 10.05 1.08
N ARG A 91 10.04 10.53 0.28
CA ARG A 91 11.03 11.54 0.72
C ARG A 91 10.40 12.88 1.11
N GLN A 92 9.26 13.22 0.52
CA GLN A 92 8.54 14.47 0.79
C GLN A 92 7.44 14.32 1.84
N HIS A 93 7.33 13.15 2.49
CA HIS A 93 6.25 12.85 3.44
C HIS A 93 4.84 13.03 2.86
N GLY A 94 4.68 12.83 1.55
CA GLY A 94 3.42 13.01 0.81
C GLY A 94 2.47 11.80 0.88
N ILE A 95 2.87 10.69 1.50
CA ILE A 95 2.00 9.49 1.59
C ILE A 95 0.67 9.77 2.31
N PRO A 96 0.63 10.44 3.48
CA PRO A 96 -0.64 10.73 4.16
C PRO A 96 -1.59 11.60 3.33
N GLU A 97 -1.06 12.55 2.56
CA GLU A 97 -1.84 13.39 1.63
C GLU A 97 -2.49 12.54 0.53
N VAL A 98 -1.72 11.66 -0.10
CA VAL A 98 -2.24 10.73 -1.13
C VAL A 98 -3.32 9.81 -0.56
N ILE A 99 -3.15 9.33 0.67
CA ILE A 99 -4.17 8.52 1.36
C ILE A 99 -5.44 9.35 1.57
N GLY A 100 -5.33 10.59 2.06
CA GLY A 100 -6.47 11.49 2.28
C GLY A 100 -7.29 11.68 1.01
N HIS A 101 -6.64 12.07 -0.09
CA HIS A 101 -7.31 12.24 -1.38
C HIS A 101 -7.95 10.96 -1.92
N ALA A 102 -7.28 9.82 -1.76
CA ALA A 102 -7.83 8.54 -2.20
C ALA A 102 -9.06 8.11 -1.38
N GLN A 103 -9.07 8.39 -0.07
CA GLN A 103 -10.22 8.10 0.79
C GLN A 103 -11.40 9.02 0.49
N GLU A 104 -11.15 10.31 0.23
CA GLU A 104 -12.18 11.27 -0.21
C GLU A 104 -12.83 10.86 -1.53
N ALA A 105 -12.03 10.43 -2.51
CA ALA A 105 -12.54 10.00 -3.81
C ALA A 105 -13.35 8.69 -3.75
N ASN A 106 -13.09 7.83 -2.75
CA ASN A 106 -13.69 6.50 -2.62
C ASN A 106 -14.79 6.41 -1.54
N GLN A 107 -15.33 7.53 -1.06
CA GLN A 107 -16.35 7.56 0.01
C GLN A 107 -17.62 6.73 -0.28
N THR A 108 -17.88 6.37 -1.54
CA THR A 108 -19.06 5.60 -1.98
C THR A 108 -18.81 4.10 -2.18
N LEU A 109 -17.58 3.61 -2.04
CA LEU A 109 -17.24 2.19 -2.18
C LEU A 109 -17.20 1.50 -0.81
N VAL A 110 -17.43 0.17 -0.78
CA VAL A 110 -17.33 -0.65 0.43
C VAL A 110 -16.03 -0.31 1.16
N ALA A 111 -16.14 0.21 2.39
CA ALA A 111 -15.00 0.65 3.17
C ALA A 111 -14.05 -0.53 3.35
N ILE A 112 -12.84 -0.40 2.80
CA ILE A 112 -11.76 -1.32 3.11
C ILE A 112 -11.42 -1.12 4.58
N ASP A 113 -11.44 -2.20 5.35
CA ASP A 113 -10.97 -2.18 6.72
C ASP A 113 -9.43 -2.12 6.72
N TRP A 114 -8.92 -0.90 6.81
CA TRP A 114 -7.49 -0.63 6.84
C TRP A 114 -6.83 -1.07 8.16
N GLN A 115 -7.61 -1.30 9.22
CA GLN A 115 -7.08 -1.71 10.52
C GLN A 115 -6.49 -3.12 10.47
N HIS A 116 -7.17 -4.03 9.77
CA HIS A 116 -6.77 -5.43 9.67
C HIS A 116 -5.89 -5.73 8.45
N LEU A 117 -5.33 -4.68 7.83
CA LEU A 117 -4.62 -4.76 6.56
C LEU A 117 -3.10 -4.88 6.69
#